data_AF-A0A9E6BF05-F1
#
_entry.id   AF-A0A9E6BF05-F1
#
_cell.length_a   1.000
_cell.length_b   1.000
_cell.length_c   1.000
_cell.angle_alpha   90.00
_cell.angle_beta   90.00
_cell.angle_gamma   90.00
#
_symmetry.space_group_name_H-M   'P 1'
#
loop_
_entity.id
_entity.type
_entity.pdbx_description
1 polymer ?
#
loop_
_entity_poly.entity_id
_entity_poly.type
_entity_poly.pdbx_seq_one_letter_code
_entity_poly.pdbx_strand_id
1 'polypeptide(L)'
;MQLTITLTAPEPVELPVHYGHLVQGMIYRGMENPLLSCYLHEHGFQLEKRRFKLFTFSRLLGQEVYFNRNKKTLALTPPIKLVICSPISYIMQELGTGFLRQGDVRIGDTRLI
;
A
#
# COMPACT_ATOMS: atom_id res chain seq x y z
N MET A 1 0.70 9.16 13.13
CA MET A 1 0.84 7.72 13.46
C MET A 1 1.49 6.99 12.30
N GLN A 2 2.16 5.87 12.58
CA GLN A 2 2.79 5.01 11.58
C GLN A 2 2.26 3.59 11.74
N LEU A 3 1.94 2.94 10.61
CA LEU A 3 1.57 1.54 10.52
C LEU A 3 2.61 0.83 9.65
N THR A 4 3.20 -0.25 10.16
CA THR A 4 4.10 -1.11 9.39
C THR A 4 3.39 -2.43 9.13
N ILE A 5 3.18 -2.74 7.85
CA ILE A 5 2.57 -3.99 7.40
C ILE A 5 3.71 -4.90 6.93
N THR A 6 3.70 -6.15 7.38
CA THR A 6 4.63 -7.17 6.91
C THR A 6 3.83 -8.20 6.13
N LEU A 7 4.21 -8.41 4.88
CA LEU A 7 3.52 -9.26 3.91
C LEU A 7 4.45 -10.40 3.50
N THR A 8 3.87 -11.57 3.30
CA THR A 8 4.60 -12.80 3.02
C THR A 8 4.06 -13.45 1.75
N ALA A 9 4.92 -14.17 1.05
CA ALA A 9 4.59 -14.96 -0.13
C ALA A 9 5.51 -16.18 -0.19
N PRO A 10 5.10 -17.27 -0.85
CA PRO A 10 5.93 -18.46 -1.00
C PRO A 10 7.15 -18.24 -1.90
N GLU A 11 7.08 -17.27 -2.82
CA GLU A 11 8.13 -16.99 -3.81
C GLU A 11 8.39 -15.47 -3.90
N PRO A 12 9.54 -15.04 -4.47
CA PRO A 12 9.81 -13.65 -4.79
C PRO A 12 8.69 -13.01 -5.63
N VAL A 13 8.31 -11.80 -5.23
CA VAL A 13 7.20 -11.06 -5.85
C VAL A 13 7.74 -10.17 -6.95
N GLU A 14 7.35 -10.43 -8.20
CA GLU A 14 7.71 -9.60 -9.35
C GLU A 14 6.69 -8.46 -9.54
N LEU A 15 7.16 -7.21 -9.58
CA LEU A 15 6.33 -6.02 -9.78
C LEU A 15 6.98 -5.08 -10.82
N PRO A 16 6.20 -4.30 -11.58
CA PRO A 16 6.76 -3.24 -12.43
C PRO A 16 7.51 -2.21 -11.58
N VAL A 17 8.60 -1.60 -12.10
CA VAL A 17 9.34 -0.55 -11.36
C VAL A 17 8.42 0.58 -10.85
N HIS A 18 7.37 0.90 -11.61
CA HIS A 18 6.38 1.93 -11.28
C HIS A 18 5.14 1.38 -10.53
N TYR A 19 5.35 0.48 -9.57
CA TYR A 19 4.30 -0.19 -8.79
C TYR A 19 3.52 0.71 -7.81
N GLY A 20 3.89 2.00 -7.65
CA GLY A 20 3.30 2.88 -6.65
C GLY A 20 1.77 2.99 -6.72
N HIS A 21 1.20 3.02 -7.93
CA HIS A 21 -0.24 3.03 -8.15
C HIS A 21 -0.94 1.73 -7.69
N LEU A 22 -0.25 0.58 -7.80
CA LEU A 22 -0.75 -0.72 -7.32
C LEU A 22 -0.82 -0.75 -5.79
N VAL A 23 0.22 -0.23 -5.13
CA VAL A 23 0.25 -0.09 -3.67
C VAL A 23 -0.84 0.88 -3.20
N GLN A 24 -1.01 2.00 -3.89
CA GLN A 24 -2.08 2.95 -3.57
C GLN A 24 -3.47 2.32 -3.73
N GLY A 25 -3.72 1.55 -4.80
CA GLY A 25 -4.96 0.80 -4.98
C GLY A 25 -5.20 -0.23 -3.86
N MET A 26 -4.14 -0.94 -3.44
CA MET A 26 -4.19 -1.86 -2.30
C MET A 26 -4.56 -1.12 -1.00
N ILE A 27 -3.97 0.05 -0.74
CA ILE A 27 -4.29 0.87 0.45
C ILE A 27 -5.78 1.25 0.48
N TYR A 28 -6.35 1.70 -0.64
CA TYR A 28 -7.78 2.04 -0.68
C TYR A 28 -8.71 0.84 -0.53
N ARG A 29 -8.32 -0.34 -1.04
CA ARG A 29 -9.07 -1.59 -0.84
C ARG A 29 -8.97 -2.11 0.60
N GLY A 30 -7.89 -1.78 1.31
CA GLY A 30 -7.72 -2.07 2.73
C GLY A 30 -8.58 -1.21 3.65
N MET A 31 -9.24 -0.15 3.13
CA MET A 31 -10.20 0.63 3.89
C MET A 31 -11.60 0.02 3.73
N GLU A 32 -12.17 -0.50 4.82
CA GLU A 32 -13.50 -1.13 4.79
C GLU A 32 -14.62 -0.08 4.64
N ASN A 33 -14.47 1.09 5.23
CA ASN A 33 -15.41 2.19 5.12
C ASN A 33 -15.37 2.79 3.69
N PRO A 34 -16.40 2.54 2.86
CA PRO A 34 -16.41 2.98 1.47
C PRO A 34 -16.51 4.51 1.35
N LEU A 35 -17.14 5.19 2.32
CA LEU A 35 -17.23 6.65 2.34
C LEU A 35 -15.87 7.28 2.58
N LEU A 36 -15.09 6.75 3.53
CA LEU A 36 -13.74 7.23 3.78
C LEU A 36 -12.84 6.96 2.58
N SER A 37 -12.89 5.75 2.03
CA SER A 37 -12.10 5.37 0.85
C SER A 37 -12.41 6.28 -0.35
N CYS A 38 -13.69 6.49 -0.65
CA CYS A 38 -14.14 7.37 -1.73
C CYS A 38 -13.75 8.84 -1.49
N TYR A 39 -14.00 9.37 -0.28
CA TYR A 39 -13.60 10.72 0.08
C TYR A 39 -12.09 10.92 -0.10
N LEU A 40 -11.27 10.01 0.42
CA LEU A 40 -9.82 10.10 0.27
C LEU A 40 -9.37 9.88 -1.17
N HIS A 41 -10.04 9.07 -1.99
CA HIS A 41 -9.65 8.86 -3.38
C HIS A 41 -10.00 10.06 -4.26
N GLU A 42 -11.22 10.60 -4.13
CA GLU A 42 -11.75 11.60 -5.06
C GLU A 42 -11.55 13.05 -4.58
N HIS A 43 -11.73 13.29 -3.29
CA HIS A 43 -11.78 14.64 -2.72
C HIS A 43 -10.48 14.93 -1.96
N GLY A 44 -10.20 14.19 -0.90
CA GLY A 44 -9.15 14.50 0.05
C GLY A 44 -9.43 15.82 0.79
N PHE A 45 -8.43 16.25 1.54
CA PHE A 45 -8.45 17.48 2.33
C PHE A 45 -7.99 18.64 1.45
N GLN A 46 -8.87 19.61 1.25
CA GLN A 46 -8.57 20.79 0.45
C GLN A 46 -7.87 21.85 1.30
N LEU A 47 -6.75 22.36 0.78
CA LEU A 47 -6.11 23.58 1.26
C LEU A 47 -5.91 24.47 0.04
N GLU A 48 -6.64 25.58 0.00
CA GLU A 48 -6.70 26.48 -1.15
C GLU A 48 -7.05 25.72 -2.45
N LYS A 49 -6.12 25.71 -3.43
CA LYS A 49 -6.26 25.06 -4.74
C LYS A 49 -5.71 23.63 -4.76
N ARG A 50 -5.20 23.11 -3.64
CA ARG A 50 -4.56 21.79 -3.56
C ARG A 50 -5.41 20.81 -2.76
N ARG A 51 -5.43 19.55 -3.21
CA ARG A 51 -6.07 18.43 -2.53
C ARG A 51 -5.01 17.50 -1.99
N PHE A 52 -5.08 17.22 -0.70
CA PHE A 52 -4.14 16.35 0.02
C PHE A 52 -4.87 15.11 0.52
N LYS A 53 -4.26 13.95 0.40
CA LYS A 53 -4.85 12.72 0.96
C LYS A 53 -4.54 12.53 2.45
N LEU A 54 -3.57 13.31 2.96
CA LEU A 54 -3.07 13.23 4.33
C LEU A 54 -2.64 11.82 4.74
N PHE A 55 -2.04 11.06 3.82
CA PHE A 55 -1.23 9.89 4.14
C PHE A 55 -0.07 9.80 3.15
N THR A 56 0.96 9.06 3.52
CA THR A 56 2.09 8.70 2.66
C THR A 56 2.47 7.25 2.92
N PHE A 57 3.22 6.64 2.02
CA PHE A 57 3.70 5.28 2.17
C PHE A 57 5.12 5.13 1.62
N SER A 58 5.89 4.20 2.19
CA SER A 58 7.24 3.87 1.75
C SER A 58 7.23 3.11 0.43
N ARG A 59 8.41 2.98 -0.19
CA ARG A 59 8.63 1.87 -1.11
C ARG A 59 8.41 0.54 -0.38
N LEU A 60 8.03 -0.50 -1.12
CA LEU A 60 8.07 -1.87 -0.63
C LEU A 60 9.52 -2.26 -0.28
N LEU A 61 9.71 -2.84 0.90
CA LEU A 61 10.99 -3.24 1.46
C LEU A 61 11.04 -4.76 1.56
N GLY A 62 11.60 -5.44 0.56
CA GLY A 62 11.90 -6.88 0.65
C GLY A 62 13.20 -7.12 1.42
N GLN A 63 13.47 -8.38 1.77
CA GLN A 63 14.80 -8.79 2.26
C GLN A 63 15.89 -8.50 1.21
N GLU A 64 15.57 -8.82 -0.03
CA GLU A 64 16.38 -8.53 -1.21
C GLU A 64 15.49 -7.96 -2.31
N VAL A 65 16.07 -7.10 -3.15
CA VAL A 65 15.38 -6.51 -4.29
C VAL A 65 16.28 -6.60 -5.51
N TYR A 66 15.84 -7.35 -6.51
CA TYR A 66 16.54 -7.49 -7.79
C TYR A 66 15.84 -6.70 -8.89
N PHE A 67 16.59 -5.94 -9.68
CA PHE A 67 16.06 -5.20 -10.83
C PHE A 67 16.30 -5.96 -12.13
N ASN A 68 15.22 -6.38 -12.79
CA ASN A 68 15.26 -6.94 -14.12
C ASN A 68 15.15 -5.82 -15.17
N ARG A 69 16.30 -5.45 -15.76
CA ARG A 69 16.38 -4.37 -16.75
C ARG A 69 15.59 -4.66 -18.03
N ASN A 70 15.54 -5.92 -18.46
CA ASN A 70 14.87 -6.31 -19.70
C ASN A 70 13.35 -6.22 -19.56
N LYS A 71 12.81 -6.71 -18.44
CA LYS A 71 11.37 -6.67 -18.14
C LYS A 71 10.90 -5.36 -17.51
N LYS A 72 11.82 -4.51 -17.04
CA LYS A 72 11.53 -3.30 -16.23
C LYS A 72 10.72 -3.64 -14.97
N THR A 73 11.09 -4.74 -14.32
CA THR A 73 10.45 -5.24 -13.10
C THR A 73 11.44 -5.33 -11.94
N LEU A 74 10.91 -5.38 -10.73
CA LEU A 74 11.61 -5.61 -9.48
C LEU A 74 11.10 -6.93 -8.91
N ALA A 75 12.01 -7.83 -8.55
CA ALA A 75 11.70 -9.02 -7.77
C ALA A 75 12.04 -8.73 -6.30
N LEU A 76 11.04 -8.83 -5.42
CA LEU A 76 11.20 -8.59 -3.98
C LEU A 76 11.11 -9.92 -3.23
N THR A 77 12.15 -10.26 -2.48
CA THR A 77 12.17 -11.45 -1.63
C THR A 77 11.38 -11.20 -0.34
N PRO A 78 10.35 -11.99 -0.03
CA PRO A 78 9.60 -11.88 1.23
C PRO A 78 10.46 -12.16 2.48
N PRO A 79 10.06 -11.68 3.66
CA PRO A 79 8.93 -10.79 3.93
C PRO A 79 9.12 -9.39 3.34
N ILE A 80 8.02 -8.84 2.82
CA ILE A 80 7.95 -7.50 2.23
C ILE A 80 7.28 -6.57 3.24
N LYS A 81 7.97 -5.49 3.62
CA LYS A 81 7.42 -4.48 4.52
C LYS A 81 6.91 -3.27 3.74
N LEU A 82 5.77 -2.74 4.18
CA LEU A 82 5.21 -1.47 3.74
C LEU A 82 4.98 -0.60 4.97
N VAL A 83 5.52 0.62 4.96
CA VAL A 83 5.27 1.61 6.00
C VAL A 83 4.27 2.62 5.48
N ILE A 84 3.19 2.85 6.22
CA ILE A 84 2.17 3.85 5.93
C ILE A 84 2.14 4.85 7.09
N CYS A 85 2.12 6.14 6.77
CA CYS A 85 2.08 7.21 7.75
C CYS A 85 0.92 8.16 7.46
N SER A 86 0.25 8.62 8.51
CA SER A 86 -0.75 9.69 8.43
C SER A 86 -0.77 10.52 9.71
N PRO A 87 -0.98 11.84 9.62
CA PRO A 87 -1.34 12.66 10.77
C PRO A 87 -2.76 12.37 11.30
N ILE A 88 -3.62 11.73 10.49
CA ILE A 88 -5.00 11.41 10.85
C ILE A 88 -5.05 9.98 11.42
N SER A 89 -5.21 9.87 12.74
CA SER A 89 -5.24 8.60 13.47
C SER A 89 -6.28 7.62 12.91
N TYR A 90 -7.45 8.15 12.53
CA TYR A 90 -8.56 7.37 12.02
C TYR A 90 -8.22 6.63 10.71
N ILE A 91 -7.43 7.24 9.81
CA ILE A 91 -6.97 6.57 8.58
C ILE A 91 -6.11 5.33 8.93
N MET A 92 -5.25 5.45 9.94
CA MET A 92 -4.38 4.34 10.34
C MET A 92 -5.14 3.23 11.05
N GLN A 93 -6.15 3.56 11.86
CA GLN A 93 -7.02 2.58 12.52
C GLN A 93 -7.86 1.82 11.50
N GLU A 94 -8.44 2.52 10.52
CA GLU A 94 -9.24 1.89 9.46
C GLU A 94 -8.39 0.93 8.63
N LEU A 95 -7.21 1.35 8.18
CA LEU A 95 -6.29 0.50 7.44
C LEU A 95 -5.83 -0.71 8.26
N GLY A 96 -5.42 -0.49 9.51
CA GLY A 96 -4.97 -1.59 10.37
C GLY A 96 -6.08 -2.64 10.58
N THR A 97 -7.30 -2.18 10.83
CA THR A 97 -8.46 -3.07 11.04
C THR A 97 -8.81 -3.83 9.75
N GLY A 98 -8.88 -3.12 8.61
CA GLY A 98 -9.22 -3.73 7.33
C GLY A 98 -8.19 -4.77 6.88
N PHE A 99 -6.89 -4.48 6.99
CA PHE A 99 -5.85 -5.47 6.65
C PHE A 99 -5.90 -6.71 7.55
N LEU A 100 -6.11 -6.54 8.86
CA LEU A 100 -6.23 -7.68 9.79
C LEU A 100 -7.46 -8.54 9.52
N ARG A 101 -8.59 -7.94 9.11
CA ARG A 101 -9.83 -8.66 8.79
C ARG A 101 -9.76 -9.36 7.44
N GLN A 102 -9.17 -8.72 6.44
CA GLN A 102 -9.00 -9.29 5.10
C GLN A 102 -8.05 -10.50 5.15
N GLY A 103 -6.96 -10.41 5.93
CA GLY A 103 -6.00 -11.50 6.11
C GLY A 103 -5.12 -11.77 4.89
N ASP A 104 -5.38 -11.10 3.76
CA ASP A 104 -4.55 -11.07 2.58
C ASP A 104 -4.74 -9.75 1.82
N VAL A 105 -3.76 -9.41 0.99
CA VAL A 105 -3.82 -8.21 0.13
C VAL A 105 -3.39 -8.55 -1.28
N ARG A 106 -3.85 -7.74 -2.24
CA ARG A 106 -3.45 -7.86 -3.65
C ARG A 106 -2.70 -6.62 -4.12
N ILE A 107 -1.50 -6.82 -4.65
CA ILE A 107 -0.69 -5.78 -5.31
C ILE A 107 -0.55 -6.18 -6.78
N GLY A 108 -1.27 -5.49 -7.67
CA GLY A 108 -1.39 -5.93 -9.06
C GLY A 108 -2.16 -7.25 -9.14
N ASP A 109 -1.50 -8.27 -9.68
CA ASP A 109 -2.02 -9.63 -9.80
C ASP A 109 -1.47 -10.57 -8.71
N THR A 110 -0.55 -10.09 -7.88
CA THR A 110 0.08 -10.88 -6.81
C THR A 110 -0.73 -10.80 -5.52
N ARG A 111 -1.00 -11.95 -4.91
CA ARG A 111 -1.62 -12.09 -3.59
C ARG A 111 -0.56 -12.30 -2.51
N LEU A 112 -0.66 -11.56 -1.41
CA LEU A 112 0.26 -11.59 -0.29
C LEU A 112 -0.51 -11.78 1.01
N ILE A 113 0.10 -12.46 1.99
CA ILE A 113 -0.49 -12.74 3.31
C ILE A 113 0.29 -11.97 4.37
#